data_AF-A0AAC9X3B9-F1
#
_entry.id   AF-A0AAC9X3B9-F1
#
_cell.length_a   1.000
_cell.length_b   1.000
_cell.length_c   1.000
_cell.angle_alpha   90.00
_cell.angle_beta   90.00
_cell.angle_gamma   90.00
#
_symmetry.space_group_name_H-M   'P 1'
#
loop_
_entity.id
_entity.type
_entity.pdbx_description
1 polymer ?
#
loop_
_entity_poly.entity_id
_entity_poly.type
_entity_poly.pdbx_seq_one_letter_code
_entity_poly.pdbx_strand_id
1 'polypeptide(L)'
;MAGGRGTVLVATPCLGACASGAVAAVARRDDATGTTGPSVWLGGVDQAAVLGALLDWIGSGGPPRIELPADDLPGTLHDAILGLGRPIRTHRTGN
;
A
#
# COMPACT_ATOMS: atom_id res chain seq x y z
N MET A 1 4.68 25.56 2.38
CA MET A 1 4.59 24.48 3.38
C MET A 1 5.13 23.21 2.73
N ALA A 2 6.17 22.59 3.29
CA ALA A 2 6.76 21.38 2.73
C ALA A 2 5.83 20.19 3.01
N GLY A 3 5.11 19.73 1.98
CA GLY A 3 4.36 18.49 2.04
C GLY A 3 5.35 17.32 2.06
N GLY A 4 5.61 16.76 3.24
CA GLY A 4 6.45 15.57 3.36
C GLY A 4 5.74 14.36 2.74
N ARG A 5 6.42 13.64 1.85
CA ARG A 5 5.99 12.33 1.36
C ARG A 5 6.11 11.34 2.52
N GLY A 6 5.07 11.25 3.34
CA GLY A 6 5.01 10.35 4.49
C GLY A 6 4.39 9.02 4.10
N THR A 7 5.07 7.92 4.40
CA THR A 7 4.49 6.56 4.33
C THR A 7 3.86 6.24 5.68
N VAL A 8 2.56 5.93 5.70
CA VAL A 8 1.86 5.48 6.90
C VAL A 8 1.81 3.97 6.90
N LEU A 9 2.46 3.34 7.88
CA LEU A 9 2.33 1.91 8.15
C LEU A 9 1.17 1.70 9.13
N VAL A 10 0.12 1.00 8.71
CA VAL A 10 -0.98 0.60 9.59
C VAL A 10 -0.80 -0.87 9.93
N ALA A 11 -0.46 -1.17 11.19
CA ALA A 11 -0.47 -2.54 11.69
C ALA A 11 -1.90 -2.93 12.08
N THR A 12 -2.43 -4.01 11.51
CA THR A 12 -3.73 -4.58 11.85
C THR A 12 -3.55 -5.92 12.56
N PRO A 13 -4.47 -6.35 13.45
CA PRO A 13 -4.52 -7.73 13.91
C PRO A 13 -4.66 -8.69 12.71
N CYS A 14 -4.40 -9.98 12.93
CA CYS A 14 -4.43 -11.02 11.89
C CYS A 14 -5.69 -10.89 11.02
N LEU A 15 -5.49 -10.70 9.71
CA LEU A 15 -6.55 -10.48 8.73
C LEU A 15 -7.25 -11.78 8.29
N GLY A 16 -6.93 -12.92 8.91
CA GLY A 16 -7.50 -14.22 8.55
C GLY A 16 -7.01 -14.79 7.21
N ALA A 17 -6.09 -14.10 6.52
CA ALA A 17 -5.47 -14.54 5.28
C ALA A 17 -4.24 -15.44 5.54
N CYS A 18 -4.34 -16.40 6.46
CA CYS A 18 -3.18 -17.19 6.92
C CYS A 18 -2.50 -17.97 5.78
N ALA A 19 -3.25 -18.32 4.72
CA ALA A 19 -2.71 -18.97 3.52
C ALA A 19 -1.87 -18.03 2.63
N SER A 20 -1.97 -16.71 2.84
CA SER A 20 -1.34 -15.67 2.03
C SER A 20 -0.11 -15.05 2.70
N GLY A 21 0.29 -15.52 3.89
CA GLY A 21 1.43 -14.96 4.63
C GLY A 21 1.14 -13.57 5.21
N ALA A 22 2.20 -12.78 5.46
CA ALA A 22 2.04 -11.40 5.88
C ALA A 22 1.42 -10.57 4.75
N VAL A 23 0.56 -9.61 5.09
CA VAL A 23 -0.20 -8.81 4.12
C VAL A 23 0.09 -7.33 4.29
N ALA A 24 0.20 -6.60 3.17
CA ALA A 24 0.29 -5.14 3.14
C ALA A 24 -0.78 -4.54 2.21
N ALA A 25 -1.33 -3.40 2.59
CA ALA A 25 -2.20 -2.59 1.73
C ALA A 25 -1.49 -1.27 1.41
N VAL A 26 -1.32 -0.96 0.12
CA VAL A 26 -0.66 0.27 -0.34
C VAL A 26 -1.65 1.09 -1.14
N ALA A 27 -1.76 2.37 -0.82
CA ALA A 27 -2.59 3.31 -1.57
C ALA A 27 -1.87 4.65 -1.70
N ARG A 28 -2.08 5.33 -2.83
CA ARG A 28 -1.63 6.71 -2.99
C ARG A 28 -2.55 7.64 -2.21
N ARG A 29 -1.95 8.55 -1.46
CA ARG A 29 -2.65 9.65 -0.78
C ARG A 29 -2.64 10.89 -1.66
N ASP A 30 -3.79 11.56 -1.75
CA ASP A 30 -3.90 12.90 -2.29
C ASP A 30 -3.44 13.91 -1.23
N ASP A 31 -2.48 14.76 -1.57
CA ASP A 31 -1.90 15.71 -0.62
C ASP A 31 -2.84 16.89 -0.31
N ALA A 32 -3.73 17.26 -1.24
CA ALA A 32 -4.66 18.37 -1.09
C ALA A 32 -5.87 18.00 -0.22
N THR A 33 -6.46 16.82 -0.45
CA THR A 33 -7.64 16.35 0.29
C THR A 33 -7.27 15.51 1.50
N GLY A 34 -6.07 14.94 1.49
CA GLY A 34 -5.60 14.02 2.51
C GLY A 34 -6.24 12.64 2.48
N THR A 35 -7.03 12.34 1.46
CA THR A 35 -7.69 11.03 1.27
C THR A 35 -6.83 10.09 0.45
N THR A 36 -7.05 8.79 0.57
CA THR A 36 -6.42 7.80 -0.31
C THR A 36 -7.36 7.41 -1.45
N GLY A 37 -6.79 6.96 -2.57
CA GLY A 37 -7.51 6.21 -3.60
C GLY A 37 -7.66 4.74 -3.24
N PRO A 38 -8.13 3.88 -4.17
CA PRO A 38 -8.12 2.44 -3.99
C PRO A 38 -6.74 1.92 -3.54
N SER A 39 -6.75 0.82 -2.79
CA SER A 39 -5.53 0.17 -2.31
C SER A 39 -5.21 -1.07 -3.13
N VAL A 40 -3.94 -1.35 -3.36
CA VAL A 40 -3.48 -2.68 -3.78
C VAL A 40 -3.14 -3.48 -2.52
N TRP A 41 -3.63 -4.72 -2.46
CA TRP A 41 -3.38 -5.66 -1.37
C TRP A 41 -2.37 -6.70 -1.83
N LEU A 42 -1.30 -6.85 -1.06
CA LEU A 42 -0.17 -7.71 -1.35
C LEU A 42 -0.01 -8.75 -0.24
N GLY A 43 0.12 -10.02 -0.60
CA GLY A 43 0.45 -11.12 0.29
C GLY A 43 1.94 -11.45 0.28
N GLY A 44 2.35 -12.36 1.15
CA GLY A 44 3.72 -12.89 1.20
C GLY A 44 4.78 -11.85 1.53
N VAL A 45 4.42 -10.72 2.17
CA VAL A 45 5.40 -9.64 2.46
C VAL A 45 6.42 -10.02 3.54
N ASP A 46 6.29 -11.20 4.14
CA ASP A 46 7.30 -11.85 4.97
C ASP A 46 8.45 -12.45 4.14
N GLN A 47 8.25 -12.66 2.83
CA GLN A 47 9.28 -13.15 1.93
C GLN A 47 10.22 -12.00 1.53
N ALA A 48 11.53 -12.20 1.70
CA ALA A 48 12.54 -11.16 1.49
C ALA A 48 12.50 -10.52 0.09
N ALA A 49 12.21 -11.29 -0.96
CA ALA A 49 12.13 -10.78 -2.33
C ALA A 49 10.91 -9.86 -2.53
N VAL A 50 9.75 -10.24 -1.99
CA VAL A 50 8.51 -9.44 -2.05
C VAL A 50 8.68 -8.18 -1.21
N LEU A 51 9.21 -8.30 0.00
CA LEU A 51 9.47 -7.16 0.87
C LEU A 51 10.46 -6.16 0.24
N GLY A 52 11.56 -6.64 -0.33
CA GLY A 52 12.54 -5.80 -1.01
C GLY A 52 11.90 -5.03 -2.17
N ALA A 53 11.19 -5.73 -3.05
CA ALA A 53 10.49 -5.10 -4.17
C ALA A 53 9.43 -4.08 -3.72
N LEU A 54 8.71 -4.37 -2.62
CA LEU A 54 7.73 -3.46 -2.04
C LEU A 54 8.38 -2.17 -1.51
N LEU A 55 9.48 -2.30 -0.77
CA LEU A 55 10.21 -1.16 -0.22
C LEU A 55 10.82 -0.30 -1.33
N ASP A 56 11.42 -0.92 -2.35
CA ASP A 56 11.99 -0.21 -3.50
C ASP A 56 10.92 0.54 -4.28
N TRP A 57 9.77 -0.10 -4.53
CA TRP A 57 8.65 0.55 -5.22
C TRP A 57 8.10 1.74 -4.43
N ILE A 58 7.85 1.59 -3.11
CA ILE A 58 7.42 2.69 -2.25
C ILE A 58 8.48 3.81 -2.23
N GLY A 59 9.76 3.46 -2.12
CA GLY A 59 10.88 4.40 -2.13
C GLY A 59 11.01 5.17 -3.45
N SER A 60 10.63 4.56 -4.57
CA SER A 60 10.58 5.21 -5.89
C SER A 60 9.39 6.16 -6.07
N GLY A 61 8.43 6.14 -5.14
CA GLY A 61 7.24 6.99 -5.18
C GLY A 61 5.92 6.24 -5.00
N GLY A 62 5.94 4.89 -5.01
CA GLY A 62 4.76 4.05 -4.94
C GLY A 62 3.81 4.27 -6.13
N PRO A 63 2.50 4.02 -5.98
CA PRO A 63 1.57 4.14 -7.08
C PRO A 63 1.57 5.56 -7.70
N PRO A 64 1.61 5.68 -9.03
CA PRO A 64 1.80 6.95 -9.71
C PRO A 64 0.48 7.72 -9.82
N ARG A 65 -0.64 6.99 -9.93
CA ARG A 65 -2.00 7.52 -10.06
C ARG A 65 -2.85 7.06 -8.89
N ILE A 66 -3.72 7.94 -8.41
CA ILE A 66 -4.55 7.65 -7.24
C ILE A 66 -5.65 6.64 -7.56
N GLU A 67 -6.14 6.60 -8.79
CA GLU A 67 -7.22 5.71 -9.23
C GLU A 67 -6.73 4.31 -9.64
N LEU A 68 -5.47 4.20 -10.03
CA LEU A 68 -4.86 2.98 -10.56
C LEU A 68 -3.66 2.56 -9.67
N PRO A 69 -3.91 2.00 -8.48
CA PRO A 69 -2.87 1.67 -7.53
C PRO A 69 -1.96 0.52 -8.01
N ALA A 70 -2.35 -0.17 -9.09
CA ALA A 70 -1.66 -1.34 -9.62
C ALA A 70 -0.91 -1.13 -10.96
N ASP A 71 -0.96 0.08 -11.54
CA ASP A 71 -0.55 0.35 -12.94
C ASP A 71 0.96 0.15 -13.20
N ASP A 72 1.80 0.31 -12.18
CA ASP A 72 3.27 0.29 -12.31
C ASP A 72 3.98 -0.67 -11.36
N LEU A 73 3.28 -1.70 -10.85
CA LEU A 73 3.93 -2.61 -9.92
C LEU A 73 5.09 -3.36 -10.60
N PRO A 74 6.22 -3.55 -9.90
CA PRO A 74 7.25 -4.49 -10.31
C PRO A 74 6.67 -5.89 -10.55
N GLY A 75 7.24 -6.64 -11.51
CA GLY A 75 6.82 -8.02 -11.81
C GLY A 75 6.82 -8.93 -10.57
N THR A 76 7.81 -8.77 -9.68
CA THR A 76 7.89 -9.51 -8.40
C THR A 76 6.68 -9.29 -7.49
N LEU A 77 6.00 -8.14 -7.58
CA LEU A 77 4.81 -7.87 -6.78
C LEU A 77 3.51 -8.26 -7.48
N HIS A 78 3.51 -8.48 -8.79
CA HIS A 78 2.30 -8.89 -9.52
C HIS A 78 1.74 -10.21 -8.98
N ASP A 79 2.61 -11.20 -8.75
CA ASP A 79 2.21 -12.51 -8.21
C ASP A 79 1.78 -12.43 -6.73
N ALA A 80 2.13 -11.34 -6.05
CA ALA A 80 1.73 -11.09 -4.67
C ALA A 80 0.35 -10.40 -4.55
N ILE A 81 -0.29 -10.00 -5.65
CA ILE A 81 -1.56 -9.28 -5.62
C ILE A 81 -2.68 -10.21 -5.10
N LEU A 82 -3.25 -9.84 -3.96
CA LEU A 82 -4.46 -10.43 -3.39
C LEU A 82 -5.74 -9.74 -3.89
N GLY A 83 -5.62 -8.50 -4.39
CA GLY A 83 -6.71 -7.76 -5.02
C GLY A 83 -6.63 -6.26 -4.82
N LEU A 84 -7.68 -5.57 -5.24
CA LEU A 84 -7.87 -4.13 -5.04
C LEU A 84 -8.91 -3.88 -3.94
N GLY A 85 -8.53 -3.09 -2.94
CA GLY A 85 -9.39 -2.67 -1.85
C GLY A 85 -9.97 -1.28 -2.09
N ARG A 86 -11.06 -1.00 -1.36
CA ARG A 86 -11.65 0.35 -1.31
C ARG A 86 -10.63 1.36 -0.75
N PRO A 87 -10.86 2.67 -0.98
CA PRO A 87 -10.09 3.72 -0.34
C PRO A 87 -9.91 3.52 1.17
N ILE A 88 -8.67 3.63 1.64
CA ILE A 88 -8.32 3.54 3.06
C ILE A 88 -8.82 4.82 3.75
N ARG A 89 -9.83 4.65 4.59
CA ARG A 89 -10.42 5.72 5.40
C ARG A 89 -9.64 5.82 6.71
N THR A 90 -8.64 6.68 6.77
CA THR A 90 -7.99 7.03 8.04
C THR A 90 -8.88 8.03 8.77
N HIS A 91 -9.45 7.66 9.92
CA HIS A 91 -10.10 8.63 10.79
C HIS A 91 -9.03 9.64 11.25
N ARG A 92 -9.24 10.92 10.95
CA ARG A 92 -8.42 12.00 11.52
C ARG A 92 -8.84 12.13 12.99
N THR A 93 -8.08 11.56 13.91
CA THR A 93 -8.19 11.94 15.33
C THR A 93 -7.69 13.37 15.43
N GLY A 94 -8.61 14.32 15.45
CA GLY A 94 -8.32 15.74 15.66
C GLY A 94 -7.85 15.97 17.10
N ASN A 95 -6.79 16.78 17.22
CA ASN A 95 -6.44 17.47 18.46
C ASN A 95 -7.19 18.80 18.50
#